data_AF-A0A815HTB4-F1
#
_entry.id   AF-A0A815HTB4-F1
#
_cell.length_a   1.000
_cell.length_b   1.000
_cell.length_c   1.000
_cell.angle_alpha   90.00
_cell.angle_beta   90.00
_cell.angle_gamma   90.00
#
_symmetry.space_group_name_H-M   'P 1'
#
loop_
_entity.id
_entity.type
_entity.pdbx_description
1 polymer ?
#
loop_
_entity_poly.entity_id
_entity_poly.type
_entity_poly.pdbx_seq_one_letter_code
_entity_poly.pdbx_strand_id
1 'polypeptide(L)'
;MTINRSWLDGVWHGWGHTSFTWPIQLTVNSTTNSYIVDYVGLGGQSRLERLEELDQAVYFREHLIEGENFSDQDLFVIYKIDENRLEFIAFDDKNSSISNNVIGTGVMVKEITN
;
A
#
# COMPACT_ATOMS: atom_id res chain seq x y z
N MET A 1 -1.74 -12.38 -16.11
CA MET A 1 -2.75 -11.30 -16.14
C MET A 1 -1.99 -10.02 -15.87
N THR A 2 -1.94 -9.08 -16.81
CA THR A 2 -1.16 -7.84 -16.65
C THR A 2 -2.05 -6.78 -16.01
N ILE A 3 -1.62 -6.15 -14.92
CA ILE A 3 -2.35 -5.02 -14.34
C ILE A 3 -2.26 -3.85 -15.32
N ASN A 4 -3.39 -3.46 -15.92
CA ASN A 4 -3.52 -2.17 -16.59
C ASN A 4 -3.79 -1.11 -15.52
N ARG A 5 -3.06 0.03 -15.59
CA ARG A 5 -3.15 1.21 -14.69
C ARG A 5 -4.37 1.20 -13.79
N SER A 6 -4.17 0.92 -12.49
CA SER A 6 -5.28 0.83 -11.56
C SER A 6 -5.57 2.18 -10.92
N TRP A 7 -6.77 2.30 -10.34
CA TRP A 7 -7.22 3.46 -9.59
C TRP A 7 -6.31 3.83 -8.41
N LEU A 8 -5.41 2.93 -8.00
CA LEU A 8 -4.37 3.16 -6.98
C LEU A 8 -3.18 4.00 -7.46
N ASP A 9 -2.93 4.11 -8.77
CA ASP A 9 -1.78 4.87 -9.27
C ASP A 9 -1.92 6.36 -8.92
N GLY A 10 -0.92 6.94 -8.24
CA GLY A 10 -0.88 8.36 -7.89
C GLY A 10 -0.11 8.67 -6.61
N VAL A 11 -0.10 9.95 -6.25
CA VAL A 11 0.41 10.42 -4.95
C VAL A 11 -0.78 10.50 -3.99
N TRP A 12 -0.63 9.91 -2.82
CA TRP A 12 -1.66 9.83 -1.79
C TRP A 12 -1.14 10.39 -0.47
N HIS A 13 -2.02 11.09 0.25
CA HIS A 13 -1.74 11.68 1.55
C HIS A 13 -2.56 10.97 2.61
N GLY A 14 -1.91 10.40 3.63
CA GLY A 14 -2.61 9.80 4.77
C GLY A 14 -2.09 8.45 5.24
N TRP A 15 -1.08 7.88 4.59
CA TRP A 15 -0.49 6.61 5.01
C TRP A 15 0.60 6.82 6.07
N GLY A 16 0.48 6.12 7.20
CA GLY A 16 1.58 5.95 8.15
C GLY A 16 1.27 4.88 9.19
N HIS A 17 2.25 4.00 9.42
CA HIS A 17 2.19 2.88 10.37
C HIS A 17 2.02 3.32 11.84
N THR A 18 2.14 4.63 12.13
CA THR A 18 2.31 5.18 13.49
C THR A 18 1.54 6.48 13.74
N SER A 19 0.39 6.70 13.06
CA SER A 19 -0.43 7.94 13.17
C SER A 19 0.17 9.20 12.52
N PHE A 20 1.28 9.07 11.78
CA PHE A 20 1.83 10.15 10.97
C PHE A 20 1.25 10.11 9.55
N THR A 21 1.04 11.29 8.96
CA THR A 21 0.60 11.43 7.58
C THR A 21 1.79 11.87 6.72
N TRP A 22 2.19 11.03 5.76
CA TRP A 22 3.19 11.38 4.76
C TRP A 22 2.64 11.23 3.33
N PRO A 23 3.16 12.00 2.36
CA PRO A 23 2.89 11.75 0.95
C PRO A 23 3.56 10.45 0.53
N ILE A 24 2.79 9.58 -0.11
CA ILE A 24 3.26 8.31 -0.67
C ILE A 24 2.96 8.28 -2.17
N GLN A 25 3.88 7.77 -2.98
CA GLN A 25 3.61 7.53 -4.39
C GLN A 25 3.42 6.04 -4.63
N LEU A 26 2.23 5.66 -5.10
CA LEU A 26 1.92 4.30 -5.53
C LEU A 26 2.09 4.21 -7.05
N THR A 27 2.98 3.32 -7.50
CA THR A 27 3.23 3.08 -8.92
C THR A 27 3.16 1.59 -9.23
N VAL A 28 2.26 1.19 -10.12
CA VAL A 28 2.16 -0.20 -10.57
C VAL A 28 3.43 -0.65 -11.30
N ASN A 29 3.99 -1.79 -10.89
CA ASN A 29 4.94 -2.59 -11.64
C ASN A 29 4.19 -3.76 -12.28
N SER A 30 3.83 -3.59 -13.55
CA SER A 30 3.04 -4.56 -14.31
C SER A 30 3.81 -5.85 -14.64
N THR A 31 5.14 -5.85 -14.57
CA THR A 31 5.98 -7.04 -14.77
C THR A 31 5.87 -8.00 -13.59
N THR A 32 5.85 -7.46 -12.37
CA THR A 32 5.83 -8.25 -11.13
C THR A 32 4.46 -8.28 -10.46
N ASN A 33 3.44 -7.69 -11.07
CA ASN A 33 2.09 -7.60 -10.50
C ASN A 33 2.08 -6.98 -9.08
N SER A 34 2.92 -5.96 -8.87
CA SER A 34 3.11 -5.31 -7.56
C SER A 34 3.00 -3.80 -7.68
N TYR A 35 2.90 -3.12 -6.55
CA TYR A 35 3.06 -1.67 -6.47
C TYR A 35 4.38 -1.35 -5.78
N ILE A 36 5.06 -0.36 -6.32
CA ILE A 36 6.14 0.32 -5.61
C ILE A 36 5.52 1.46 -4.82
N VAL A 37 5.93 1.53 -3.56
CA VAL A 37 5.64 2.61 -2.64
C VAL A 37 6.90 3.45 -2.51
N ASP A 38 6.77 4.73 -2.82
CA ASP A 38 7.81 5.70 -2.51
C ASP A 38 7.32 6.62 -1.39
N TYR A 39 8.06 6.68 -0.28
CA TYR A 39 7.80 7.62 0.81
C TYR A 39 8.46 8.96 0.47
N VAL A 40 7.70 9.81 -0.23
CA VAL A 40 8.20 11.03 -0.86
C VAL A 40 8.86 11.95 0.18
N GLY A 41 10.14 12.26 -0.03
CA GLY A 41 10.93 13.14 0.84
C GLY A 41 11.53 12.47 2.08
N LEU A 42 11.21 11.20 2.36
CA LEU A 42 11.80 10.40 3.44
C LEU A 42 12.87 9.42 2.95
N GLY A 43 12.92 9.15 1.63
CA GLY A 43 13.93 8.30 1.01
C GLY A 43 13.77 6.81 1.29
N GLY A 44 12.67 6.39 1.92
CA GLY A 44 12.28 5.00 2.11
C GLY A 44 11.46 4.49 0.93
N GLN A 45 11.57 3.18 0.65
CA GLN A 45 10.74 2.51 -0.34
C GLN A 45 10.20 1.20 0.23
N SER A 46 9.00 0.81 -0.22
CA SER A 46 8.46 -0.52 0.02
C SER A 46 7.81 -1.07 -1.24
N ARG A 47 7.55 -2.37 -1.27
CA ARG A 47 6.85 -3.06 -2.35
C ARG A 47 5.60 -3.72 -1.79
N LEU A 48 4.45 -3.39 -2.36
CA LEU A 48 3.18 -4.06 -2.08
C LEU A 48 2.93 -5.12 -3.16
N GLU A 49 3.13 -6.38 -2.81
CA GLU A 49 2.79 -7.51 -3.65
C GLU A 49 1.30 -7.78 -3.59
N ARG A 50 0.61 -7.72 -4.73
CA ARG A 50 -0.83 -7.92 -4.77
C ARG A 50 -1.19 -9.40 -4.65
N LEU A 51 -2.03 -9.72 -3.68
CA LEU A 51 -2.51 -11.08 -3.43
C LEU A 51 -3.86 -11.34 -4.13
N GLU A 52 -4.83 -10.45 -3.92
CA GLU A 52 -6.22 -10.61 -4.39
C GLU A 52 -6.85 -9.22 -4.66
N GLU A 53 -7.81 -9.13 -5.59
CA GLU A 53 -8.67 -7.95 -5.76
C GLU A 53 -10.13 -8.39 -5.85
N LEU A 54 -10.95 -7.69 -5.09
CA LEU A 54 -12.40 -7.70 -5.10
C LEU A 54 -12.87 -6.31 -5.57
N ASP A 55 -14.15 -6.17 -5.95
CA ASP A 55 -14.72 -4.97 -6.59
C ASP A 55 -14.24 -3.63 -6.01
N GLN A 56 -14.19 -3.52 -4.68
CA GLN A 56 -13.77 -2.31 -3.97
C GLN A 56 -12.55 -2.50 -3.06
N ALA A 57 -11.88 -3.66 -3.09
CA ALA A 57 -10.82 -3.98 -2.13
C ALA A 57 -9.65 -4.71 -2.80
N VAL A 58 -8.42 -4.31 -2.49
CA VAL A 58 -7.21 -5.02 -2.94
C VAL A 58 -6.38 -5.42 -1.73
N TYR A 59 -5.95 -6.67 -1.71
CA TYR A 59 -5.14 -7.27 -0.66
C TYR A 59 -3.68 -7.27 -1.11
N PHE A 60 -2.79 -6.83 -0.22
CA PHE A 60 -1.36 -6.76 -0.47
C PHE A 60 -0.55 -7.35 0.66
N ARG A 61 0.63 -7.85 0.33
CA ARG A 61 1.72 -8.08 1.27
C ARG A 61 2.79 -7.02 1.08
N GLU A 62 3.16 -6.34 2.15
CA GLU A 62 4.27 -5.38 2.11
C GLU A 62 5.62 -6.07 2.30
N HIS A 63 6.59 -5.58 1.53
CA HIS A 63 8.00 -5.89 1.62
C HIS A 63 8.75 -4.57 1.83
N LEU A 64 9.36 -4.35 2.98
CA LEU A 64 10.20 -3.16 3.23
C LEU A 64 11.51 -3.30 2.45
N ILE A 65 11.96 -2.21 1.82
CA ILE A 65 13.23 -2.17 1.08
C ILE A 65 14.22 -1.35 1.91
N GLU A 66 15.07 -2.02 2.68
CA GLU A 66 16.20 -1.43 3.41
C GLU A 66 17.52 -2.01 2.89
N GLY A 67 18.15 -1.35 1.92
CA GLY A 67 19.38 -1.85 1.29
C GLY A 67 19.14 -3.15 0.50
N GLU A 68 19.90 -4.22 0.80
CA GLU A 68 19.73 -5.55 0.17
C GLU A 68 18.91 -6.54 1.02
N ASN A 69 18.46 -6.15 2.22
CA ASN A 69 17.70 -7.02 3.10
C ASN A 69 16.19 -6.84 2.91
N PHE A 70 15.48 -7.95 2.84
CA PHE A 70 14.02 -8.00 2.82
C PHE A 70 13.52 -8.49 4.19
N SER A 71 12.68 -7.71 4.85
CA SER A 71 11.84 -8.22 5.94
C SER A 71 10.38 -8.13 5.51
N ASP A 72 9.72 -9.26 5.42
CA ASP A 72 8.25 -9.29 5.35
C ASP A 72 7.68 -8.83 6.75
N GLN A 73 6.39 -8.52 7.00
CA GLN A 73 5.17 -9.32 6.80
C GLN A 73 3.91 -8.52 7.23
N ASP A 74 3.69 -7.30 6.75
CA ASP A 74 2.41 -6.62 7.05
C ASP A 74 1.42 -6.89 5.90
N LEU A 75 0.21 -7.34 6.25
CA LEU A 75 -0.88 -7.51 5.30
C LEU A 75 -1.64 -6.19 5.22
N PHE A 76 -1.88 -5.71 4.00
CA PHE A 76 -2.67 -4.51 3.76
C PHE A 76 -3.93 -4.86 3.00
N VAL A 77 -5.03 -4.26 3.42
CA VAL A 77 -6.28 -4.24 2.65
C VAL A 77 -6.57 -2.78 2.34
N ILE A 78 -6.62 -2.44 1.05
CA ILE A 78 -6.93 -1.09 0.59
C ILE A 78 -8.30 -1.10 -0.06
N TYR A 79 -9.21 -0.30 0.48
CA TYR A 79 -10.56 -0.11 -0.02
C TYR A 79 -10.67 1.17 -0.85
N LYS A 80 -11.36 1.07 -1.98
CA LYS A 80 -11.74 2.22 -2.78
C LYS A 80 -13.03 2.83 -2.22
N ILE A 81 -12.95 4.08 -1.74
CA ILE A 81 -14.14 4.86 -1.39
C ILE A 81 -14.65 5.57 -2.66
N ASP A 82 -13.77 6.34 -3.29
CA ASP A 82 -14.00 7.00 -4.57
C ASP A 82 -12.69 7.14 -5.37
N GLU A 83 -12.67 7.90 -6.46
CA GLU A 83 -11.48 8.07 -7.31
C GLU A 83 -10.34 8.86 -6.63
N ASN A 84 -10.65 9.62 -5.58
CA ASN A 84 -9.72 10.50 -4.87
C ASN A 84 -9.57 10.11 -3.39
N ARG A 85 -10.25 9.06 -2.90
CA ARG A 85 -10.25 8.66 -1.49
C ARG A 85 -10.18 7.15 -1.33
N LEU A 86 -9.26 6.71 -0.47
CA LEU A 86 -9.05 5.30 -0.12
C LEU A 86 -9.13 5.13 1.40
N GLU A 87 -9.46 3.93 1.84
CA GLU A 87 -9.27 3.48 3.22
C GLU A 87 -8.26 2.33 3.22
N PHE A 88 -7.46 2.21 4.28
CA PHE A 88 -6.57 1.08 4.46
C PHE A 88 -6.72 0.46 5.84
N ILE A 89 -6.44 -0.84 5.91
CA ILE A 89 -6.25 -1.59 7.14
C ILE A 89 -4.94 -2.36 7.00
N ALA A 90 -4.06 -2.21 7.99
CA ALA A 90 -2.79 -2.92 8.11
C ALA A 90 -2.87 -3.94 9.25
N PHE A 91 -2.39 -5.16 9.00
CA PHE A 91 -2.36 -6.26 9.96
C PHE A 91 -0.93 -6.75 10.14
N ASP A 92 -0.55 -7.06 11.37
CA ASP A 92 0.72 -7.76 11.65
C ASP A 92 0.60 -9.22 11.22
N ASP A 93 1.24 -9.60 10.13
CA ASP A 93 1.22 -10.98 9.58
C ASP A 93 2.59 -11.69 9.77
N LYS A 94 3.46 -11.20 10.67
CA LYS A 94 4.82 -11.75 10.94
C LYS A 94 4.89 -13.21 11.37
N ASN A 95 3.75 -13.89 11.52
CA ASN A 95 3.66 -15.25 12.01
C ASN A 95 2.80 -16.19 11.14
N SER A 96 2.60 -15.90 9.85
CA SER A 96 2.06 -16.85 8.83
C SER A 96 0.65 -17.41 9.06
N SER A 97 -0.06 -16.91 10.07
CA SER A 97 -1.49 -17.08 10.25
C SER A 97 -2.02 -15.67 10.29
N ILE A 98 -2.93 -15.32 9.37
CA ILE A 98 -3.59 -14.02 9.30
C ILE A 98 -3.97 -13.64 10.72
N SER A 99 -3.12 -12.83 11.35
CA SER A 99 -3.30 -12.49 12.74
C SER A 99 -4.27 -11.32 12.66
N ASN A 100 -5.43 -11.44 13.30
CA ASN A 100 -6.43 -10.37 13.33
C ASN A 100 -5.94 -9.14 14.13
N ASN A 101 -4.63 -8.99 14.33
CA ASN A 101 -4.02 -7.86 14.99
C ASN A 101 -3.90 -6.72 13.98
N VAL A 102 -4.96 -5.91 13.93
CA VAL A 102 -4.93 -4.62 13.23
C VAL A 102 -3.88 -3.73 13.90
N ILE A 103 -2.88 -3.32 13.13
CA ILE A 103 -1.79 -2.43 13.57
C ILE A 103 -1.93 -1.01 13.00
N GLY A 104 -2.80 -0.81 12.03
CA GLY A 104 -3.09 0.50 11.48
C GLY A 104 -4.39 0.54 10.70
N THR A 105 -5.07 1.68 10.76
CA THR A 105 -6.19 2.03 9.87
C THR A 105 -6.08 3.49 9.48
N GLY A 106 -6.62 3.87 8.33
CA GLY A 106 -6.67 5.28 7.96
C GLY A 106 -7.27 5.54 6.59
N VAL A 107 -7.49 6.82 6.30
CA VAL A 107 -7.98 7.30 5.02
C VAL A 107 -6.87 8.03 4.29
N MET A 108 -6.72 7.72 3.01
CA MET A 108 -5.80 8.42 2.11
C MET A 108 -6.56 9.25 1.10
N VAL A 109 -6.04 10.44 0.77
CA VAL A 109 -6.61 11.35 -0.23
C VAL A 109 -5.60 11.56 -1.36
N LYS A 110 -6.07 11.52 -2.60
CA LYS A 110 -5.22 11.69 -3.79
C LYS A 110 -4.77 13.14 -3.90
N GLU A 111 -3.49 13.36 -4.20
CA GLU A 111 -3.00 14.67 -4.60
C GLU A 111 -3.59 15.05 -5.97
N ILE A 112 -4.19 16.23 -6.05
CA ILE A 112 -4.72 16.80 -7.28
C ILE A 112 -3.74 17.88 -7.72
N THR A 113 -2.87 17.55 -8.67
CA THR A 113 -2.01 18.52 -9.34
C THR A 113 -2.81 19.24 -10.42
N ASN A 114 -2.95 20.56 -10.30
CA ASN A 114 -3.55 21.44 -11.32
C ASN A 114 -2.61 21.68 -12.50
#